data_AF-A0A816MQM8-F1
#
_entry.id   AF-A0A816MQM8-F1
#
_cell.length_a   1.000
_cell.length_b   1.000
_cell.length_c   1.000
_cell.angle_alpha   90.00
_cell.angle_beta   90.00
_cell.angle_gamma   90.00
#
_symmetry.space_group_name_H-M   'P 1'
#
loop_
_entity.id
_entity.type
_entity.pdbx_description
1 polymer ?
#
loop_
_entity_poly.entity_id
_entity_poly.type
_entity_poly.pdbx_seq_one_letter_code
_entity_poly.pdbx_strand_id
1 'polypeptide(L)'
;MSSLTSVELNFLIFRYLQESGLTHAAFTLGYEAGINKCKIYGNMVPPGALVKFVQKGLQYIEMEANLSSVIVTLFSLSLVVPLQS
;
A
#
# COMPACT_ATOMS: atom_id res chain seq x y z
N MET A 1 -2.85 7.83 -12.82
CA MET A 1 -2.84 7.18 -11.49
C MET A 1 -2.66 8.29 -10.47
N SER A 2 -3.54 8.41 -9.49
CA SER A 2 -3.39 9.38 -8.40
C SER A 2 -2.30 8.88 -7.47
N SER A 3 -1.24 9.66 -7.28
CA SER A 3 -0.18 9.35 -6.32
C SER A 3 -0.65 9.63 -4.90
N LEU A 4 -0.33 8.74 -3.96
CA LEU A 4 -0.58 8.94 -2.54
C LEU A 4 0.24 10.15 -2.05
N THR A 5 -0.42 11.13 -1.46
CA THR A 5 0.24 12.30 -0.88
C THR A 5 0.65 12.04 0.57
N SER A 6 1.62 12.81 1.07
CA SER A 6 2.03 12.77 2.47
C SER A 6 0.89 13.12 3.43
N VAL A 7 -0.04 13.99 3.03
CA VAL A 7 -1.23 14.34 3.83
C VAL A 7 -2.16 13.12 4.00
N GLU A 8 -2.43 12.40 2.93
CA GLU A 8 -3.26 11.18 2.95
C GLU A 8 -2.58 10.05 3.73
N LEU A 9 -1.27 9.86 3.55
CA LEU A 9 -0.51 8.85 4.28
C LEU A 9 -0.48 9.16 5.79
N ASN A 10 -0.21 10.41 6.17
CA ASN A 10 -0.22 10.82 7.58
C ASN A 10 -1.59 10.59 8.22
N PHE A 11 -2.67 10.84 7.49
CA PHE A 11 -4.02 10.57 7.98
C PHE A 11 -4.27 9.07 8.21
N LEU A 12 -3.83 8.21 7.28
CA LEU A 12 -3.94 6.75 7.43
C LEU A 12 -3.13 6.24 8.63
N ILE A 13 -1.93 6.76 8.85
CA ILE A 13 -1.09 6.43 10.01
C ILE A 13 -1.78 6.90 11.29
N PHE A 14 -2.26 8.14 11.35
CA PHE A 14 -2.99 8.67 12.49
C PHE A 14 -4.18 7.78 12.87
N ARG A 15 -4.99 7.38 11.88
CA ARG A 15 -6.13 6.47 12.09
C ARG A 15 -5.71 5.10 12.60
N TYR A 16 -4.64 4.52 12.04
CA TYR A 16 -4.09 3.26 12.53
C TYR A 16 -3.63 3.33 13.99
N LEU A 17 -2.96 4.41 14.38
CA LEU A 17 -2.53 4.61 15.76
C LEU A 17 -3.73 4.69 16.72
N GLN A 18 -4.79 5.39 16.33
CA GLN A 18 -6.04 5.43 17.11
C GLN A 18 -6.69 4.05 17.22
N GLU A 19 -6.84 3.34 16.10
CA GLU A 19 -7.46 2.00 16.02
C GLU A 19 -6.67 0.95 16.82
N SER A 20 -5.35 1.13 16.94
CA SER A 20 -4.45 0.24 17.71
C SER A 20 -4.33 0.61 19.19
N GLY A 21 -4.99 1.67 19.65
CA GLY A 21 -4.91 2.15 21.04
C GLY A 21 -3.60 2.89 21.40
N LEU A 22 -2.81 3.31 20.41
CA LEU A 22 -1.56 4.05 20.58
C LEU A 22 -1.83 5.55 20.75
N THR A 23 -2.59 5.89 21.80
CA THR A 23 -3.17 7.22 22.02
C THR A 23 -2.15 8.35 22.06
N HIS A 24 -1.02 8.17 22.76
CA HIS A 24 0.04 9.18 22.83
C HIS A 24 0.72 9.42 21.48
N ALA A 25 1.00 8.36 20.73
CA ALA A 25 1.59 8.49 19.39
C ALA A 25 0.61 9.16 18.41
N ALA A 26 -0.68 8.79 18.47
CA ALA A 26 -1.72 9.42 17.67
C ALA A 26 -1.85 10.92 18.00
N PHE A 27 -1.76 11.29 19.28
CA PHE A 27 -1.80 12.69 19.70
C PHE A 27 -0.63 13.49 19.14
N THR A 28 0.61 13.01 19.32
CA THR A 28 1.82 13.68 18.84
C THR A 28 1.79 13.84 17.32
N LEU A 29 1.52 12.75 16.58
CA LEU A 29 1.44 12.79 15.12
C LEU A 29 0.30 13.71 14.65
N GLY A 30 -0.87 13.64 15.29
CA GLY A 30 -2.03 14.46 14.96
C GLY A 30 -1.73 15.96 15.03
N TYR A 31 -0.92 16.36 16.02
CA TYR A 31 -0.45 17.73 16.19
C TYR A 31 0.63 18.10 15.17
N GLU A 32 1.71 17.30 15.07
CA GLU A 32 2.85 17.57 14.20
C GLU A 32 2.48 17.58 12.71
N ALA A 33 1.64 16.62 12.28
CA ALA A 33 1.17 16.51 10.90
C ALA A 33 0.02 17.47 10.58
N GLY A 34 -0.49 18.22 11.57
CA GLY A 34 -1.57 19.18 11.38
C GLY A 34 -2.87 18.55 10.89
N ILE A 35 -3.19 17.32 11.34
CA ILE A 35 -4.31 16.51 10.83
C ILE A 35 -5.65 17.27 10.91
N ASN A 36 -5.86 18.06 11.97
CA ASN A 36 -7.07 18.89 12.15
C ASN A 36 -7.26 19.98 11.08
N LYS A 37 -6.19 20.34 10.34
CA LYS A 37 -6.20 21.34 9.27
C LYS A 37 -6.35 20.69 7.89
N CYS A 38 -6.28 19.36 7.80
CA CYS A 38 -6.37 18.62 6.54
C CYS A 38 -7.83 18.53 6.07
N LYS A 39 -8.07 18.70 4.77
CA LYS A 39 -9.40 18.56 4.14
C LYS A 39 -9.79 17.10 3.89
N ILE A 40 -9.42 16.18 4.78
CA ILE A 40 -9.77 14.76 4.66
C ILE A 40 -11.01 14.52 5.50
N TYR A 41 -12.12 14.14 4.85
CA TYR A 41 -13.33 13.76 5.56
C TYR A 41 -13.11 12.38 6.21
N GLY A 42 -12.79 12.37 7.51
CA GLY A 42 -12.46 11.15 8.24
C GLY A 42 -13.53 10.06 8.22
N ASN A 43 -14.81 10.45 8.02
CA ASN A 43 -15.93 9.52 7.86
C ASN A 43 -15.85 8.67 6.57
N MET A 44 -15.04 9.09 5.59
CA MET A 44 -14.84 8.33 4.35
C MET A 44 -13.74 7.26 4.48
N VAL A 45 -12.95 7.30 5.56
CA VAL A 45 -11.86 6.33 5.77
C VAL A 45 -12.36 5.20 6.67
N PRO A 46 -12.56 3.99 6.13
CA PRO A 46 -13.05 2.86 6.92
C PRO A 46 -12.03 2.41 7.97
N PRO A 47 -12.47 1.73 9.04
CA PRO A 47 -11.55 1.08 9.99
C PRO A 47 -10.62 0.09 9.28
N GLY A 48 -9.36 0.03 9.72
CA GLY A 48 -8.36 -0.86 9.13
C GLY A 48 -7.89 -0.47 7.73
N ALA A 49 -8.18 0.75 7.26
CA ALA A 49 -7.82 1.20 5.92
C ALA A 49 -6.32 1.07 5.63
N LEU A 50 -5.45 1.48 6.56
CA LEU A 50 -4.00 1.38 6.38
C LEU A 50 -3.56 -0.08 6.28
N VAL A 51 -4.05 -0.95 7.16
CA VAL A 51 -3.73 -2.38 7.16
C VAL A 51 -4.14 -3.01 5.83
N LYS A 52 -5.36 -2.74 5.36
CA LYS A 52 -5.85 -3.23 4.07
C LYS A 52 -5.03 -2.71 2.89
N PHE A 53 -4.61 -1.44 2.94
CA PHE A 53 -3.76 -0.85 1.91
C PHE A 53 -2.39 -1.54 1.85
N VAL A 54 -1.73 -1.74 3.00
CA VAL A 54 -0.46 -2.47 3.10
C VAL A 54 -0.60 -3.91 2.61
N GLN A 55 -1.67 -4.62 3.04
CA GLN A 55 -1.96 -5.98 2.57
C GLN A 55 -2.11 -6.05 1.05
N LYS A 56 -2.81 -5.08 0.44
CA LYS A 56 -2.97 -5.00 -1.02
C LYS A 56 -1.65 -4.67 -1.73
N GLY A 57 -0.82 -3.82 -1.14
CA GLY A 57 0.53 -3.55 -1.65
C GLY A 57 1.42 -4.78 -1.66
N LEU A 58 1.40 -5.59 -0.59
CA LEU A 58 2.14 -6.85 -0.53
C LEU A 58 1.65 -7.85 -1.60
N GLN A 59 0.32 -8.01 -1.74
CA GLN A 59 -0.28 -8.85 -2.78
C GLN A 59 0.11 -8.40 -4.20
N TYR A 60 0.21 -7.08 -4.41
CA TYR A 60 0.63 -6.52 -5.69
C TYR A 60 2.09 -6.85 -6.00
N ILE A 61 2.99 -6.69 -5.04
CA ILE A 61 4.42 -7.03 -5.18
C ILE A 61 4.58 -8.54 -5.48
N GLU A 62 3.87 -9.39 -4.75
CA GLU A 62 3.88 -10.84 -4.99
C GLU A 62 3.37 -11.19 -6.40
N MET A 63 2.31 -10.53 -6.85
CA MET A 63 1.79 -10.69 -8.22
C MET A 63 2.79 -10.25 -9.28
N GLU A 64 3.47 -9.11 -9.11
CA GLU A 64 4.49 -8.64 -10.04
C GLU A 64 5.70 -9.58 -10.11
N ALA A 65 6.11 -10.15 -8.98
CA ALA A 65 7.17 -11.15 -8.93
C ALA A 65 6.77 -12.45 -9.64
N ASN A 66 5.52 -12.90 -9.46
CA ASN A 66 5.00 -14.08 -10.13
C ASN A 66 4.81 -13.87 -11.64
N LEU A 67 4.36 -12.69 -12.08
CA LEU A 67 4.29 -12.36 -13.50
C LEU A 67 5.70 -12.29 -14.12
N SER A 68 6.64 -11.68 -13.41
CA SER A 68 8.04 -11.61 -13.86
C SER A 68 8.67 -13.00 -13.95
N SER A 69 8.40 -13.89 -13.00
CA SER A 69 8.87 -15.28 -13.05
C SER A 69 8.22 -16.07 -14.18
N VAL A 70 6.91 -15.94 -14.39
CA VAL A 70 6.19 -16.55 -15.52
C VAL A 70 6.76 -16.07 -16.86
N ILE A 71 6.98 -14.76 -17.02
CA ILE A 71 7.60 -14.20 -18.22
C ILE A 71 8.99 -14.79 -18.44
N VAL A 72 9.86 -14.82 -17.43
CA VAL A 72 11.19 -15.43 -17.55
C VAL A 72 11.08 -16.92 -17.92
N THR A 73 10.17 -17.68 -17.32
CA THR A 73 9.96 -19.10 -17.70
C THR A 73 9.41 -19.28 -19.11
N LEU A 74 8.48 -18.44 -19.57
CA LEU A 74 7.98 -18.46 -20.95
C LEU A 74 9.06 -18.10 -21.96
N PHE A 75 9.88 -17.08 -21.68
CA PHE A 75 11.03 -16.72 -22.53
C PHE A 75 12.10 -17.81 -22.54
N SER A 76 12.37 -18.45 -21.39
CA SER A 76 13.28 -19.58 -21.29
C SER A 76 12.77 -20.80 -22.07
N LEU A 77 11.47 -21.09 -21.99
CA LEU A 77 10.83 -22.17 -22.76
C LEU A 77 10.85 -21.89 -24.26
N SER A 78 10.66 -20.63 -24.67
CA SER A 78 10.74 -20.18 -26.07
C SER A 78 12.16 -20.30 -26.65
N LEU A 79 13.19 -20.13 -25.82
CA LEU A 79 14.60 -20.34 -26.21
C LEU A 79 15.02 -21.83 -26.19
N VAL A 80 14.28 -22.70 -25.48
CA VAL A 80 14.53 -24.14 -25.39
C VAL A 80 13.76 -24.95 -26.45
N VAL A 81 12.94 -24.31 -27.30
CA VAL A 81 12.44 -24.90 -28.55
C VAL A 81 13.28 -24.40 -29.73
N PRO A 82 14.53 -24.86 -29.94
CA PRO A 82 15.18 -24.68 -31.21
C PRO A 82 14.53 -25.64 -32.22
N LEU A 83 13.97 -25.07 -33.30
CA LEU A 83 13.93 -25.65 -34.65
C LEU A 83 14.02 -27.19 -34.70
N GLN A 84 12.95 -27.92 -34.40
CA GLN A 84 12.79 -29.23 -35.00
C GLN A 84 12.20 -29.01 -36.40
N SER A 85 13.02 -29.42 -37.38
CA SER A 85 12.84 -29.41 -38.83
C SER A 85 11.42 -29.68 -39.33
#